data_AF-A0A2J6T4C1-F1
#
_entry.id   AF-A0A2J6T4C1-F1
#
_cell.length_a   1.000
_cell.length_b   1.000
_cell.length_c   1.000
_cell.angle_alpha   90.00
_cell.angle_beta   90.00
_cell.angle_gamma   90.00
#
_symmetry.space_group_name_H-M   'P 1'
#
loop_
_entity.id
_entity.type
_entity.pdbx_description
1 polymer ?
#
loop_
_entity_poly.entity_id
_entity_poly.type
_entity_poly.pdbx_seq_one_letter_code
_entity_poly.pdbx_strand_id
1 'polypeptide(L)' 'MGTWLAEEAADGFTVVFPFLLQGLDDVIYRLVPELQRRGLFRKEYEGNTLREHLGLPRPKNRFFE' A
#
# COMPACT_ATOMS: atom_id res chain seq x y z
N MET A 1 -4.31 -12.25 1.39
CA MET A 1 -3.33 -11.17 1.61
C MET A 1 -2.35 -11.51 2.71
N GLY A 2 -2.80 -11.81 3.94
CA GLY A 2 -1.89 -12.15 5.05
C GLY A 2 -0.84 -13.22 4.75
N THR A 3 -1.23 -14.38 4.20
CA THR A 3 -0.29 -15.44 3.81
C THR A 3 0.74 -14.99 2.78
N TRP A 4 0.32 -14.20 1.78
CA TRP A 4 1.20 -13.73 0.72
C TRP A 4 2.24 -12.74 1.24
N LEU A 5 1.87 -11.91 2.21
CA LEU A 5 2.79 -11.01 2.91
C LEU A 5 3.73 -11.78 3.84
N ALA A 6 3.19 -12.76 4.58
CA ALA A 6 3.96 -13.54 5.55
C ALA A 6 4.98 -14.49 4.90
N GLU A 7 4.67 -14.99 3.70
CA GLU A 7 5.54 -15.85 2.91
C GLU A 7 6.41 -15.06 1.91
N GLU A 8 6.45 -13.72 2.03
CA GLU A 8 7.23 -12.83 1.16
C GLU A 8 6.94 -13.01 -0.35
N ALA A 9 5.74 -13.50 -0.69
CA ALA A 9 5.28 -13.66 -2.07
C ALA A 9 4.86 -12.33 -2.70
N ALA A 10 4.60 -11.30 -1.90
CA ALA A 10 4.27 -9.96 -2.33
C ALA A 10 4.61 -8.91 -1.25
N ASP A 11 5.08 -7.74 -1.66
CA ASP A 11 5.25 -6.55 -0.79
C ASP A 11 4.00 -5.66 -0.75
N GLY A 12 3.11 -5.84 -1.73
CA GLY A 12 1.91 -5.03 -1.92
C GLY A 12 1.03 -5.59 -3.04
N PHE A 13 -0.13 -4.97 -3.23
CA PHE A 13 -1.12 -5.44 -4.19
C PHE A 13 -1.57 -4.30 -5.10
N THR A 14 -1.62 -4.57 -6.40
CA THR A 14 -2.38 -3.75 -7.35
C THR A 14 -3.82 -4.21 -7.32
N VAL A 15 -4.73 -3.33 -6.91
CA VAL A 15 -6.16 -3.66 -6.84
C VAL A 15 -6.84 -3.26 -8.14
N VAL A 16 -7.41 -4.23 -8.84
CA VAL A 16 -8.13 -4.02 -10.11
C VAL A 16 -9.58 -4.44 -9.90
N PHE A 17 -10.51 -3.53 -10.22
CA PHE A 17 -11.93 -3.76 -10.00
C PHE A 17 -12.65 -4.04 -11.34
N PRO A 18 -13.49 -5.08 -11.42
CA PRO A 18 -14.39 -5.25 -12.55
C PRO A 18 -15.50 -4.19 -12.58
N PHE A 19 -15.91 -3.67 -11.41
CA PHE A 19 -16.89 -2.60 -11.24
C PHE A 19 -16.35 -1.56 -10.25
N LEU A 20 -16.02 -0.37 -10.76
CA LEU A 20 -15.15 0.57 -10.05
C LEU A 20 -15.78 1.13 -8.76
N LEU A 21 -17.06 1.51 -8.80
CA LEU A 21 -17.73 2.15 -7.65
C LEU A 21 -17.91 1.18 -6.47
N GLN A 22 -18.53 0.02 -6.73
CA GLN A 22 -18.78 -0.97 -5.68
C GLN A 22 -17.50 -1.62 -5.16
N GLY A 23 -16.56 -1.95 -6.06
CA GLY A 23 -15.30 -2.60 -5.67
C GLY A 23 -14.44 -1.70 -4.79
N LEU A 24 -14.43 -0.39 -5.07
CA LEU A 24 -13.70 0.58 -4.26
C LEU A 24 -14.33 0.71 -2.86
N ASP A 25 -15.65 0.78 -2.76
CA ASP A 25 -16.36 0.85 -1.47
C ASP A 25 -16.06 -0.39 -0.61
N ASP A 26 -16.12 -1.59 -1.19
CA ASP A 26 -15.78 -2.81 -0.48
C ASP A 26 -14.33 -2.79 0.06
N VAL A 27 -13.39 -2.23 -0.71
CA VAL A 27 -12.00 -2.12 -0.25
C VAL A 27 -11.85 -1.09 0.87
N ILE A 28 -12.41 0.11 0.71
CA ILE A 28 -12.27 1.19 1.69
C ILE A 28 -12.98 0.84 3.00
N TYR A 29 -14.21 0.33 2.93
CA TYR A 29 -15.04 0.15 4.11
C TYR A 29 -14.92 -1.23 4.76
N ARG A 30 -14.40 -2.23 4.06
CA ARG A 30 -14.30 -3.60 4.60
C ARG A 30 -12.88 -4.12 4.64
N LEU A 31 -12.14 -4.04 3.53
CA LEU A 31 -10.79 -4.62 3.45
C LEU A 31 -9.75 -3.83 4.25
N VAL A 32 -9.63 -2.52 4.01
CA VAL A 32 -8.62 -1.67 4.65
C VAL A 32 -8.73 -1.71 6.19
N PRO A 33 -9.93 -1.57 6.81
CA PRO A 33 -10.06 -1.67 8.26
C PRO A 33 -9.60 -3.01 8.82
N GLU A 34 -9.87 -4.11 8.11
CA GLU A 34 -9.46 -5.44 8.58
C GLU A 34 -7.94 -5.63 8.47
N LEU A 35 -7.30 -5.11 7.42
CA LEU A 35 -5.84 -5.13 7.30
C LEU A 35 -5.17 -4.28 8.40
N GLN A 36 -5.73 -3.11 8.70
CA GLN A 36 -5.26 -2.25 9.81
C GLN A 36 -5.46 -2.90 11.18
N ARG A 37 -6.60 -3.57 11.40
CA ARG A 37 -6.90 -4.30 12.64
C ARG A 37 -5.89 -5.42 12.90
N ARG A 38 -5.43 -6.08 11.84
CA ARG A 38 -4.42 -7.14 11.88
C ARG A 38 -2.97 -6.62 11.88
N GLY A 39 -2.76 -5.30 11.83
CA GLY A 39 -1.42 -4.72 11.76
C GLY A 39 -0.69 -4.95 10.43
N LEU A 40 -1.42 -5.34 9.38
CA LEU A 40 -0.86 -5.61 8.04
C LEU A 40 -0.86 -4.38 7.13
N PHE A 41 -1.49 -3.28 7.55
CA PHE A 41 -1.55 -2.04 6.78
C PHE A 41 -1.45 -0.82 7.69
N ARG A 42 -0.82 0.23 7.16
CA ARG A 42 -0.62 1.49 7.90
C ARG A 42 -1.96 2.15 8.26
N LYS A 43 -1.98 2.87 9.39
CA LYS A 43 -3.13 3.66 9.83
C LYS A 43 -3.06 5.11 9.35
N GLU A 44 -1.84 5.63 9.22
CA GLU A 44 -1.56 6.99 8.78
C GLU A 44 -0.43 6.98 7.75
N TYR A 45 -0.34 8.05 6.97
CA TYR A 45 0.74 8.25 6.00
C TYR A 45 1.88 9.03 6.66
N GLU A 46 3.11 8.61 6.38
CA GLU A 46 4.32 9.29 6.86
C GLU A 46 5.06 9.92 5.68
N GLY A 47 5.47 11.18 5.80
CA GLY A 47 6.11 11.91 4.71
C GLY A 47 5.13 12.46 3.66
N ASN A 48 5.68 13.21 2.69
CA ASN A 48 4.93 14.01 1.73
C ASN A 48 5.05 13.48 0.29
N THR A 49 5.88 12.46 0.06
CA THR A 49 6.15 11.90 -1.26
C THR A 49 5.78 10.43 -1.35
N LEU A 50 5.44 9.98 -2.56
CA LEU A 50 5.17 8.57 -2.82
C LEU A 50 6.36 7.67 -2.44
N ARG A 51 7.60 8.15 -2.59
CA ARG A 51 8.79 7.39 -2.19
C ARG A 51 8.84 7.16 -0.70
N GLU A 52 8.56 8.19 0.10
CA GLU A 52 8.48 8.07 1.56
C GLU A 52 7.36 7.09 1.97
N HIS A 53 6.20 7.16 1.30
CA HIS A 53 5.09 6.23 1.54
C HIS A 53 5.42 4.78 1.22
N LEU A 54 6.45 4.52 0.40
CA LEU A 54 6.91 3.20 0.01
C LEU A 54 8.24 2.81 0.70
N GLY A 55 8.77 3.64 1.59
CA GLY A 55 10.07 3.40 2.24
C GLY A 55 11.27 3.48 1.28
N LEU A 56 11.13 4.15 0.13
CA LEU A 56 12.16 4.21 -0.90
C LEU A 56 13.07 5.44 -0.72
N PRO A 57 14.40 5.28 -0.86
CA PRO A 57 15.32 6.41 -0.80
C PRO A 57 15.13 7.33 -2.02
N ARG A 58 15.39 8.62 -1.82
CA ARG A 58 15.46 9.59 -2.92
C ARG A 58 16.77 9.40 -3.69
N PRO A 59 16.74 9.07 -4.99
CA PRO A 59 17.97 8.95 -5.77
C PRO A 59 18.62 10.32 -5.92
N LYS A 60 19.96 10.37 -5.81
CA LYS A 60 20.73 11.58 -6.12
C LYS A 60 20.58 11.91 -7.60
N ASN A 61 20.58 13.20 -7.93
CA ASN A 61 20.59 13.62 -9.32
C ASN A 61 21.95 13.27 -9.92
N ARG A 62 21.96 12.59 -11.07
CA ARG A 62 23.21 12.15 -11.73
C ARG A 62 24.03 13.32 -12.30
N PHE A 63 23.41 14.48 -12.51
CA PHE A 63 24.03 15.64 -13.13
C PHE A 63 24.40 16.75 -12.14
N PHE A 64 23.86 16.70 -10.92
CA PHE A 64 24.06 17.69 -9.88
C PHE A 64 24.22 16.94 -8.55
N GLU A 65 25.43 16.94 -7.99
CA GLU A 65 25.70 16.36 -6.66
C GLU A 65 25.06 17.18 -5.53
#